data_AF-A0A662GFL4-F1
#
_entry.id   AF-A0A662GFL4-F1
#
_cell.length_a   1.000
_cell.length_b   1.000
_cell.length_c   1.000
_cell.angle_alpha   90.00
_cell.angle_beta   90.00
_cell.angle_gamma   90.00
#
_symmetry.space_group_name_H-M   'P 1'
#
loop_
_entity.id
_entity.type
_entity.pdbx_description
1 polymer ?
#
loop_
_entity_poly.entity_id
_entity_poly.type
_entity_poly.pdbx_seq_one_letter_code
_entity_poly.pdbx_strand_id
1 'polypeptide(L)'
;MKARKSVILLVFLTVLLAVLVKAQPAGSNFLDTIISEVETVIVNGLRRMLMTVIKIARIAYLLMGIAGVLMWASGYAISRGKQLIVGAIIIAVLLEALSGSI
;
A
#
# COMPACT_ATOMS: atom_id res chain seq x y z
N MET A 1 -13.94 27.49 22.29
CA MET A 1 -12.97 27.09 23.34
C MET A 1 -12.24 25.76 23.10
N LYS A 2 -12.83 24.75 22.41
CA LYS A 2 -12.16 23.45 22.16
C LYS A 2 -10.87 23.55 21.31
N ALA A 3 -10.89 24.33 20.23
CA ALA A 3 -9.73 24.47 19.34
C ALA A 3 -8.49 25.07 20.02
N ARG A 4 -8.65 26.09 20.88
CA ARG A 4 -7.52 26.68 21.63
C ARG A 4 -6.87 25.67 22.59
N LYS A 5 -7.67 24.84 23.27
CA LYS A 5 -7.15 23.77 24.12
C LYS A 5 -6.40 22.70 23.31
N SER A 6 -6.90 22.30 22.14
CA SER A 6 -6.19 21.37 21.24
C SER A 6 -4.87 21.92 20.72
N VAL A 7 -4.82 23.20 20.35
CA VAL A 7 -3.58 23.82 19.86
C VAL A 7 -2.54 23.91 20.98
N ILE A 8 -2.95 24.32 22.18
CA ILE A 8 -2.05 24.38 23.34
C ILE A 8 -1.52 22.98 23.69
N LEU A 9 -2.37 21.95 23.60
CA LEU A 9 -1.99 20.57 23.89
C LEU A 9 -1.02 19.99 22.84
N LEU A 10 -1.21 20.34 21.56
CA LEU A 10 -0.26 20.00 20.50
C LEU A 10 1.09 20.68 20.69
N VAL A 11 1.10 21.98 21.01
CA VAL A 11 2.33 22.73 21.30
C VAL A 11 3.04 22.19 22.53
N PHE A 12 2.28 21.83 23.57
CA PHE A 12 2.85 21.21 24.77
C PHE A 12 3.47 19.83 24.46
N LEU A 13 2.81 19.03 23.64
CA LEU A 13 3.29 17.70 23.23
C LEU A 13 4.58 17.80 22.41
N THR A 14 4.67 18.76 21.47
CA THR A 14 5.89 18.94 20.67
C THR A 14 7.05 19.46 21.50
N VAL A 15 6.80 20.38 22.44
CA VAL A 15 7.83 20.87 23.38
C VAL A 15 8.29 19.76 24.33
N LEU A 16 7.38 18.94 24.84
CA LEU A 16 7.72 17.79 25.70
C LEU A 16 8.61 16.79 24.96
N LEU A 17 8.29 16.47 23.70
CA LEU A 17 9.11 15.61 22.85
C LEU A 17 10.52 16.20 22.64
N ALA A 18 10.62 17.50 22.38
CA ALA A 18 11.90 18.17 22.17
C ALA A 18 12.79 18.15 23.44
N VAL A 19 12.18 18.23 24.63
CA VAL A 19 12.91 18.13 25.90
C VAL A 19 13.37 16.69 26.16
N LEU A 20 12.55 15.68 25.86
CA LEU A 20 12.93 14.27 25.96
C LEU A 20 14.10 13.93 25.03
N VAL A 21 14.08 14.48 23.81
CA VAL A 21 15.18 14.36 22.82
C VAL A 21 16.48 14.96 23.34
N LYS A 22 16.42 16.15 23.97
CA LYS A 22 17.62 16.80 24.55
C LYS A 22 18.08 16.18 25.86
N ALA A 23 17.19 15.55 26.61
CA ALA A 23 17.49 14.89 27.88
C ALA A 23 18.11 13.49 27.69
N GLN A 24 18.24 13.02 26.45
CA GLN A 24 18.91 11.75 26.18
C GLN A 24 20.41 11.83 26.51
N PRO A 25 20.93 10.88 27.31
CA PRO A 25 22.37 10.77 27.54
C PRO A 25 23.07 10.45 26.22
N ALA A 26 24.20 11.12 25.97
CA ALA A 26 25.04 10.93 24.79
C ALA A 26 25.44 9.45 24.68
N GLY A 27 24.86 8.73 23.71
CA GLY A 27 25.05 7.29 23.51
C GLY A 27 23.77 6.45 23.66
N SER A 28 22.63 7.03 24.03
CA SER A 28 21.35 6.31 23.98
C SER A 28 20.78 6.36 22.55
N ASN A 29 20.60 5.21 21.91
CA ASN A 29 19.98 5.08 20.57
C ASN A 29 18.44 5.10 20.65
N PHE A 30 17.85 5.64 21.72
CA PHE A 30 16.43 5.50 22.01
C PHE A 30 15.54 6.15 20.94
N LEU A 31 15.90 7.34 20.46
CA LEU A 31 15.22 7.97 19.32
C LEU A 31 15.39 7.17 18.04
N ASP A 32 16.59 6.65 17.76
CA ASP A 32 16.83 5.84 16.56
C ASP A 32 16.03 4.53 16.60
N THR A 33 15.89 3.91 17.79
CA THR A 33 15.03 2.74 17.99
C THR A 33 13.56 3.09 17.77
N ILE A 34 13.05 4.20 18.32
CA ILE A 34 11.65 4.60 18.11
C ILE A 34 11.40 4.94 16.65
N ILE A 35 12.30 5.68 16.00
CA ILE A 35 12.18 6.06 14.58
C ILE A 35 12.22 4.79 13.71
N SER A 36 13.13 3.86 14.01
CA SER A 36 13.23 2.56 13.35
C SER A 36 11.96 1.71 13.54
N GLU A 37 11.40 1.65 14.74
CA GLU A 37 10.17 0.90 15.00
C GLU A 37 8.97 1.52 14.26
N VAL A 38 8.87 2.85 14.23
CA VAL A 38 7.82 3.53 13.47
C VAL A 38 7.99 3.30 11.97
N GLU A 39 9.21 3.42 11.45
CA GLU A 39 9.51 3.17 10.04
C GLU A 39 9.18 1.73 9.64
N THR A 40 9.59 0.75 10.46
CA THR A 40 9.28 -0.67 10.19
C THR A 40 7.78 -0.94 10.23
N VAL A 41 7.02 -0.36 11.16
CA VAL A 41 5.56 -0.50 11.18
C VAL A 41 4.92 0.11 9.93
N ILE A 42 5.36 1.29 9.49
CA ILE A 42 4.84 1.95 8.29
C ILE A 42 5.19 1.14 7.04
N VAL A 43 6.44 0.75 6.86
CA VAL A 43 6.89 -0.03 5.69
C VAL A 43 6.21 -1.39 5.65
N ASN A 44 6.10 -2.09 6.78
CA ASN A 44 5.39 -3.37 6.85
C ASN A 44 3.90 -3.20 6.57
N GLY A 45 3.29 -2.12 7.05
CA GLY A 45 1.89 -1.78 6.77
C GLY A 45 1.66 -1.55 5.27
N LEU A 46 2.48 -0.70 4.64
CA LEU A 46 2.43 -0.43 3.20
C LEU A 46 2.66 -1.70 2.38
N ARG A 47 3.63 -2.54 2.76
CA ARG A 47 3.90 -3.81 2.08
C ARG A 47 2.71 -4.77 2.18
N ARG A 48 2.08 -4.89 3.34
CA ARG A 48 0.86 -5.71 3.52
C ARG A 48 -0.31 -5.20 2.69
N MET A 49 -0.48 -3.88 2.63
CA MET A 49 -1.53 -3.26 1.81
C MET A 49 -1.29 -3.54 0.32
N LEU A 50 -0.06 -3.34 -0.16
CA LEU A 50 0.32 -3.61 -1.54
C LEU A 50 0.14 -5.09 -1.91
N MET A 51 0.57 -6.01 -1.05
CA MET A 51 0.32 -7.44 -1.24
C MET A 51 -1.18 -7.78 -1.33
N THR A 52 -2.02 -7.09 -0.57
CA THR A 52 -3.47 -7.28 -0.62
C THR A 52 -4.05 -6.80 -1.96
N VAL A 53 -3.61 -5.64 -2.43
CA VAL A 53 -4.00 -5.11 -3.75
C VAL A 53 -3.56 -6.07 -4.87
N ILE A 54 -2.34 -6.59 -4.81
CA ILE A 54 -1.83 -7.58 -5.78
C ILE A 54 -2.71 -8.83 -5.79
N LYS A 55 -3.10 -9.36 -4.63
CA LYS A 55 -4.01 -10.53 -4.55
C LYS A 55 -5.36 -10.26 -5.21
N ILE A 56 -5.95 -9.08 -4.98
CA ILE A 56 -7.23 -8.69 -5.58
C ILE A 56 -7.10 -8.54 -7.10
N ALA A 57 -6.05 -7.83 -7.55
CA ALA A 57 -5.77 -7.66 -8.97
C ALA A 57 -5.52 -9.00 -9.68
N ARG A 58 -4.90 -9.96 -8.99
CA ARG A 58 -4.71 -11.32 -9.50
C ARG A 58 -6.01 -12.03 -9.81
N ILE A 59 -6.97 -11.93 -8.90
CA ILE A 59 -8.31 -12.49 -9.12
C ILE A 59 -9.01 -11.77 -10.27
N ALA A 60 -8.90 -10.44 -10.32
CA ALA A 60 -9.55 -9.62 -11.34
C ALA A 60 -9.09 -9.95 -12.76
N TYR A 61 -7.77 -9.99 -13.03
CA TYR A 61 -7.29 -10.29 -14.38
C TYR A 61 -7.65 -11.72 -14.79
N LEU A 62 -7.70 -12.66 -13.85
CA LEU A 62 -8.02 -14.06 -14.13
C LEU A 62 -9.51 -14.19 -14.53
N LEU A 63 -10.40 -13.51 -13.81
CA LEU A 63 -11.81 -13.40 -14.17
C LEU A 63 -12.02 -12.68 -15.51
N MET A 64 -11.29 -11.58 -15.75
CA MET A 64 -11.35 -10.87 -17.04
C MET A 64 -10.89 -11.75 -18.21
N GLY A 65 -9.85 -12.55 -18.01
CA GLY A 65 -9.38 -13.52 -19.00
C GLY A 65 -10.43 -14.58 -19.30
N ILE A 66 -11.01 -15.20 -18.27
CA ILE A 66 -12.09 -16.19 -18.43
C ILE A 66 -13.30 -15.57 -19.13
N ALA A 67 -13.77 -14.41 -18.66
CA ALA A 67 -14.90 -13.71 -19.27
C ALA A 67 -14.62 -13.35 -20.74
N GLY A 68 -13.41 -12.88 -21.04
CA GLY A 68 -12.99 -12.58 -22.40
C GLY A 68 -13.01 -13.81 -23.32
N VAL A 69 -12.50 -14.95 -22.84
CA VAL A 69 -12.53 -16.24 -23.58
C VAL A 69 -13.97 -16.71 -23.81
N LEU A 70 -14.82 -16.65 -22.79
CA LEU A 70 -16.23 -17.05 -22.89
C LEU A 70 -17.00 -16.16 -23.89
N MET A 71 -16.78 -14.84 -23.86
CA MET A 71 -17.39 -13.90 -24.79
C MET A 71 -16.88 -14.07 -26.23
N TRP A 72 -15.62 -14.46 -26.39
CA TRP A 72 -15.03 -14.77 -27.69
C TRP A 72 -15.57 -16.08 -28.26
N ALA A 73 -15.62 -17.14 -27.44
CA ALA A 73 -16.07 -18.47 -27.84
C ALA A 73 -17.59 -18.53 -28.12
N SER A 74 -18.40 -17.80 -27.36
CA SER A 74 -19.87 -17.74 -27.53
C SER A 74 -20.33 -16.92 -28.73
N GLY A 75 -19.44 -16.17 -29.38
CA GLY A 75 -19.79 -15.32 -30.53
C GLY A 75 -20.61 -14.06 -30.20
N TYR A 76 -21.07 -13.89 -28.95
CA TYR A 76 -21.93 -12.76 -28.57
C TYR A 76 -21.26 -11.39 -28.76
N ALA A 77 -19.98 -11.27 -28.38
CA ALA A 77 -19.24 -10.02 -28.49
C ALA A 77 -17.74 -10.29 -28.72
N ILE A 78 -17.42 -10.86 -29.88
CA ILE A 78 -16.08 -11.33 -30.26
C ILE A 78 -15.01 -10.23 -30.12
N SER A 79 -15.30 -9.00 -30.56
CA SER A 79 -14.34 -7.88 -30.49
C SER A 79 -14.03 -7.48 -29.05
N ARG A 80 -15.05 -7.35 -28.20
CA ARG A 80 -14.90 -7.04 -26.78
C ARG A 80 -14.25 -8.18 -26.00
N GLY A 81 -14.55 -9.43 -26.34
CA GLY A 81 -13.90 -10.61 -25.76
C GLY A 81 -12.39 -10.62 -25.99
N LYS A 82 -11.95 -10.37 -27.24
CA LYS A 82 -10.52 -10.23 -27.57
C LYS A 82 -9.84 -9.09 -26.80
N GLN A 83 -10.49 -7.94 -26.68
CA GLN A 83 -9.97 -6.80 -25.90
C GLN A 83 -9.81 -7.14 -24.41
N LEU A 84 -10.78 -7.87 -23.84
CA LEU A 84 -10.72 -8.36 -22.45
C LEU A 84 -9.58 -9.34 -22.23
N ILE A 85 -9.36 -10.28 -23.15
CA ILE A 85 -8.25 -11.25 -23.08
C ILE A 85 -6.91 -10.51 -23.12
N VAL A 86 -6.73 -9.59 -24.07
CA VAL A 86 -5.49 -8.82 -24.20
C VAL A 86 -5.26 -7.95 -22.96
N GLY A 87 -6.30 -7.27 -22.46
CA GLY A 87 -6.22 -6.48 -21.23
C GLY A 87 -5.83 -7.33 -20.02
N ALA A 88 -6.43 -8.52 -19.88
CA ALA A 88 -6.09 -9.46 -18.81
C ALA A 88 -4.63 -9.93 -18.88
N ILE A 89 -4.11 -10.21 -20.07
CA ILE A 89 -2.70 -10.63 -20.27
C ILE A 89 -1.75 -9.48 -19.91
N ILE A 90 -2.02 -8.26 -20.36
CA ILE A 90 -1.18 -7.08 -20.06
C ILE A 90 -1.13 -6.86 -18.54
N ILE A 91 -2.29 -6.87 -17.89
CA ILE A 91 -2.37 -6.70 -16.43
C ILE A 91 -1.64 -7.84 -15.71
N ALA A 92 -1.78 -9.09 -16.16
CA ALA A 92 -1.10 -10.23 -15.56
C ALA A 92 0.43 -10.08 -15.61
N VAL A 93 0.98 -9.69 -16.77
CA VAL A 93 2.42 -9.49 -16.94
C VAL A 93 2.92 -8.34 -16.06
N LEU A 94 2.23 -7.19 -16.08
CA LEU A 94 2.61 -6.04 -15.26
C LEU A 94 2.53 -6.35 -13.76
N LEU A 95 1.48 -7.06 -13.34
CA LEU A 95 1.29 -7.41 -11.94
C LEU A 95 2.31 -8.45 -11.46
N GLU A 96 2.67 -9.42 -12.29
CA GLU A 96 3.68 -10.42 -11.95
C GLU A 96 5.07 -9.77 -11.87
N ALA A 97 5.38 -8.84 -12.79
CA ALA A 97 6.61 -8.04 -12.72
C ALA A 97 6.68 -7.19 -11.43
N LEU A 98 5.58 -6.52 -11.07
CA LEU A 98 5.48 -5.75 -9.84
C LEU A 98 5.65 -6.66 -8.60
N SER A 99 4.91 -7.77 -8.55
CA SER A 99 4.97 -8.74 -7.45
C SER A 99 6.35 -9.40 -7.32
N GLY A 100 7.09 -9.56 -8.41
CA GLY A 100 8.45 -10.11 -8.38
C GLY A 100 9.51 -9.13 -7.89
N SER A 101 9.18 -7.83 -7.80
CA SER A 101 10.10 -6.77 -7.36
C SER A 101 9.98 -6.37 -5.88
N ILE A 102 8.97 -6.91 -5.17
CA ILE A 102 8.62 -6.59 -3.78
C ILE A 102 8.90 -7.79 -2.88
#